data_AF-A0A962PJP1-F1
#
_entry.id   AF-A0A962PJP1-F1
#
_cell.length_a   1.000
_cell.length_b   1.000
_cell.length_c   1.000
_cell.angle_alpha   90.00
_cell.angle_beta   90.00
_cell.angle_gamma   90.00
#
_symmetry.space_group_name_H-M   'P 1'
#
loop_
_entity.id
_entity.type
_entity.pdbx_description
1 polymer ?
#
loop_
_entity_poly.entity_id
_entity_poly.type
_entity_poly.pdbx_seq_one_letter_code
_entity_poly.pdbx_strand_id
1 'polypeptide(L)'
;MRRFLLILFLALTACGEEESPPKTEASMRLVPAAFAELPGWADDDLQTFATAFGHTCARMMKASPEKPLGTLEQAGTYADWQPACREFNDLKDKTTENLRDFLETNFTPYAVWLGKQNAGLFTGYYEASLSGSKTRQEPYIIPLYKRPDDLVMVDLGLFREELKGLRIAGRVKNGNLVPYETREQIVSGNWPHNDKVLVWVDDPVDAFYTEIQGSGIVGFADGSEMRIGYAGQNGHPYTAIGRELIARGSLTKENVSMQSIRAWLAANPAQATEIMNTNKSYVFFTEIKGEGPLGGEGIPLTPERSMAIDRSIFPYGLPFWLEAQHPLDQTKTIRRLMIGQDTGGAIRGAIRGDIFWGHGPEAEKHAGPMKSQGRYWVLLPRK
;
A
#
# COMPACT_ATOMS: atom_id res chain seq x y z
N MET A 1 -58.57 -30.16 56.08
CA MET A 1 -57.23 -30.32 56.69
C MET A 1 -56.22 -30.55 55.58
N ARG A 2 -55.11 -29.79 55.59
CA ARG A 2 -53.86 -29.98 54.82
C ARG A 2 -53.97 -29.75 53.31
N ARG A 3 -53.01 -29.10 52.63
CA ARG A 3 -51.80 -28.33 52.98
C ARG A 3 -51.47 -27.56 51.69
N PHE A 4 -51.26 -26.24 51.80
CA PHE A 4 -50.61 -25.44 50.76
C PHE A 4 -49.20 -26.00 50.52
N LEU A 5 -48.85 -26.32 49.28
CA LEU A 5 -47.46 -26.55 48.86
C LEU A 5 -47.12 -25.52 47.80
N LEU A 6 -46.46 -24.45 48.24
CA LEU A 6 -45.82 -23.45 47.41
C LEU A 6 -44.60 -24.11 46.75
N ILE A 7 -44.61 -24.32 45.44
CA ILE A 7 -43.41 -24.74 44.68
C ILE A 7 -42.77 -23.46 44.14
N LEU A 8 -41.68 -23.06 44.78
CA LEU A 8 -40.82 -21.95 44.38
C LEU A 8 -39.94 -22.41 43.21
N PHE A 9 -40.25 -21.98 41.98
CA PHE A 9 -39.37 -22.16 40.83
C PHE A 9 -38.25 -21.10 40.91
N LEU A 10 -37.07 -21.51 41.34
CA LEU A 10 -35.83 -20.73 41.18
C LEU A 10 -35.42 -20.80 39.70
N ALA A 11 -35.63 -19.72 38.95
CA ALA A 11 -35.04 -19.55 37.64
C ALA A 11 -33.58 -19.11 37.80
N LEU A 12 -32.64 -20.06 37.68
CA LEU A 12 -31.21 -19.76 37.52
C LEU A 12 -30.97 -19.33 36.07
N THR A 13 -30.95 -18.03 35.84
CA THR A 13 -30.42 -17.44 34.60
C THR A 13 -28.89 -17.57 34.62
N ALA A 14 -28.37 -18.64 34.02
CA ALA A 14 -26.96 -18.72 33.67
C ALA A 14 -26.73 -17.88 32.41
N CYS A 15 -26.27 -16.64 32.57
CA CYS A 15 -25.58 -15.92 31.51
C CYS A 15 -24.28 -16.65 31.21
N GLY A 16 -24.30 -17.54 30.22
CA GLY A 16 -23.07 -17.99 29.57
C GLY A 16 -22.55 -16.84 28.71
N GLU A 17 -21.58 -16.09 29.22
CA GLU A 17 -20.66 -15.36 28.35
C GLU A 17 -19.95 -16.42 27.49
N GLU A 18 -20.25 -16.45 26.19
CA GLU A 18 -19.35 -17.08 25.22
C GLU A 18 -18.03 -16.30 25.28
N GLU A 19 -17.08 -16.79 26.08
CA GLU A 19 -15.68 -16.41 25.96
C GLU A 19 -15.23 -16.77 24.54
N SER A 20 -15.26 -15.78 23.66
CA SER A 20 -14.55 -15.84 22.39
C SER A 20 -13.08 -16.17 22.72
N PRO A 21 -12.51 -17.24 22.14
CA PRO A 21 -11.14 -17.62 22.46
C PRO A 21 -10.21 -16.44 22.16
N PRO A 22 -9.21 -16.17 23.00
CA PRO A 22 -8.27 -15.09 22.74
C PRO A 22 -7.61 -15.36 21.38
N LYS A 23 -7.81 -14.44 20.43
CA LYS A 23 -7.06 -14.43 19.18
C LYS A 23 -5.59 -14.27 19.55
N THR A 24 -4.87 -15.38 19.70
CA THR A 24 -3.42 -15.35 19.75
C THR A 24 -2.99 -14.84 18.38
N GLU A 25 -2.65 -13.55 18.27
CA GLU A 25 -2.04 -13.05 17.05
C GLU A 25 -0.79 -13.89 16.82
N ALA A 26 -0.81 -14.68 15.75
CA ALA A 26 0.31 -15.56 15.44
C ALA A 26 1.56 -14.68 15.29
N SER A 27 2.62 -14.98 16.04
CA SER A 27 3.85 -14.20 15.96
C SER A 27 4.54 -14.41 14.62
N MET A 28 4.95 -13.32 13.97
CA MET A 28 5.83 -13.37 12.81
C MET A 28 7.20 -13.91 13.22
N ARG A 29 7.80 -14.76 12.39
CA ARG A 29 9.18 -15.24 12.55
C ARG A 29 9.92 -15.23 11.22
N LEU A 30 11.20 -14.89 11.27
CA LEU A 30 12.12 -14.94 10.15
C LEU A 30 12.95 -16.22 10.27
N VAL A 31 12.84 -17.12 9.29
CA VAL A 31 13.56 -18.40 9.27
C VAL A 31 14.68 -18.31 8.25
N PRO A 32 15.97 -18.46 8.64
CA PRO A 32 17.07 -18.43 7.69
C PRO A 32 16.87 -19.41 6.53
N ALA A 33 17.28 -19.02 5.34
CA ALA A 33 17.30 -19.85 4.14
C ALA A 33 18.64 -19.64 3.40
N ALA A 34 18.98 -20.57 2.51
CA ALA A 34 20.04 -20.39 1.52
C ALA A 34 19.44 -19.86 0.21
N PHE A 35 20.23 -19.13 -0.59
CA PHE A 35 19.80 -18.66 -1.92
C PHE A 35 19.38 -19.82 -2.86
N ALA A 36 20.00 -20.99 -2.72
CA ALA A 36 19.61 -22.19 -3.45
C ALA A 36 18.19 -22.71 -3.10
N GLU A 37 17.63 -22.30 -1.96
CA GLU A 37 16.26 -22.66 -1.54
C GLU A 37 15.21 -21.65 -2.05
N LEU A 38 15.63 -20.55 -2.68
CA LEU A 38 14.74 -19.55 -3.27
C LEU A 38 14.29 -20.03 -4.66
N PRO A 39 13.00 -20.34 -4.86
CA PRO A 39 12.54 -20.93 -6.11
C PRO A 39 12.79 -20.01 -7.29
N GLY A 40 13.53 -20.47 -8.30
CA GLY A 40 13.86 -19.70 -9.51
C GLY A 40 14.79 -18.51 -9.28
N TRP A 41 15.54 -18.48 -8.17
CA TRP A 41 16.50 -17.41 -7.89
C TRP A 41 17.41 -17.12 -9.08
N ALA A 42 18.00 -18.17 -9.66
CA ALA A 42 18.92 -18.09 -10.79
C ALA A 42 18.33 -17.48 -12.06
N ASP A 43 17.00 -17.46 -12.19
CA ASP A 43 16.30 -17.07 -13.42
C ASP A 43 15.93 -15.57 -13.46
N ASP A 44 15.99 -14.85 -12.33
CA ASP A 44 15.61 -13.43 -12.28
C ASP A 44 16.65 -12.52 -12.93
N ASP A 45 16.18 -11.58 -13.77
CA ASP A 45 17.00 -10.56 -14.44
C ASP A 45 17.20 -9.35 -13.53
N LEU A 46 18.28 -9.36 -12.75
CA LEU A 46 18.54 -8.38 -11.70
C LEU A 46 18.90 -6.97 -12.23
N GLN A 47 19.10 -6.78 -13.54
CA GLN A 47 19.42 -5.46 -14.08
C GLN A 47 18.35 -4.40 -13.76
N THR A 48 17.07 -4.77 -13.86
CA THR A 48 15.96 -3.86 -13.51
C THR A 48 15.85 -3.63 -12.00
N PHE A 49 16.27 -4.59 -11.18
CA PHE A 49 16.36 -4.43 -9.72
C PHE A 49 17.40 -3.38 -9.33
N ALA A 50 18.48 -3.27 -10.10
CA ALA A 50 19.57 -2.34 -9.80
C ALA A 50 19.11 -0.87 -9.72
N THR A 51 18.16 -0.45 -10.55
CA THR A 51 17.57 0.90 -10.48
C THR A 51 16.86 1.12 -9.15
N ALA A 52 15.98 0.20 -8.76
CA ALA A 52 15.25 0.27 -7.50
C ALA A 52 16.21 0.30 -6.30
N PHE A 53 17.20 -0.59 -6.30
CA PHE A 53 18.16 -0.69 -5.20
C PHE A 53 19.07 0.53 -5.10
N GLY A 54 19.46 1.09 -6.24
CA GLY A 54 20.22 2.34 -6.30
C GLY A 54 19.49 3.51 -5.65
N HIS A 55 18.18 3.67 -5.89
CA HIS A 55 17.38 4.70 -5.23
C HIS A 55 17.36 4.55 -3.71
N THR A 56 17.15 3.31 -3.23
CA THR A 56 17.19 3.00 -1.79
C THR A 56 18.57 3.27 -1.20
N CYS A 57 19.65 2.84 -1.85
CA CYS A 57 21.01 3.09 -1.39
C CYS A 57 21.36 4.57 -1.34
N ALA A 58 20.94 5.37 -2.32
CA ALA A 58 21.14 6.81 -2.32
C ALA A 58 20.47 7.50 -1.11
N ARG A 59 19.32 6.98 -0.64
CA ARG A 59 18.67 7.42 0.60
C ARG A 59 19.43 6.94 1.85
N MET A 60 19.74 5.64 1.92
CA MET A 60 20.43 5.04 3.08
C MET A 60 21.80 5.66 3.35
N MET A 61 22.54 6.03 2.30
CA MET A 61 23.85 6.67 2.41
C MET A 61 23.80 8.08 3.02
N LYS A 62 22.62 8.74 3.04
CA LYS A 62 22.43 10.06 3.66
C LYS A 62 21.98 9.97 5.13
N ALA A 63 21.57 8.79 5.59
CA ALA A 63 21.06 8.59 6.93
C ALA A 63 22.20 8.48 7.96
N SER A 64 21.92 8.89 9.20
CA SER A 64 22.84 8.70 10.32
C SER A 64 23.05 7.21 10.59
N PRO A 65 24.30 6.69 10.59
CA PRO A 65 24.58 5.26 10.67
C PRO A 65 23.95 4.54 11.88
N GLU A 66 23.91 5.20 13.03
CA GLU A 66 23.42 4.67 14.31
C GLU A 66 21.89 4.55 14.40
N LYS A 67 21.14 5.14 13.45
CA LYS A 67 19.69 5.07 13.47
C LYS A 67 19.23 3.65 13.08
N PRO A 68 18.23 3.07 13.78
CA PRO A 68 17.57 1.85 13.32
C PRO A 68 16.98 2.05 11.92
N LEU A 69 17.03 1.01 11.08
CA LEU A 69 16.40 1.08 9.76
C LEU A 69 14.86 1.19 9.87
N GLY A 70 14.28 0.55 10.89
CA GLY A 70 12.89 0.73 11.30
C GLY A 70 12.52 -0.18 12.47
N THR A 71 11.26 -0.64 12.50
CA THR A 71 10.70 -1.41 13.62
C THR A 71 11.17 -2.86 13.70
N LEU A 72 11.64 -3.42 12.58
CA LEU A 72 12.20 -4.78 12.54
C LEU A 72 13.63 -4.79 13.10
N GLU A 73 13.82 -5.26 14.32
CA GLU A 73 15.13 -5.31 14.98
C GLU A 73 16.19 -6.08 14.16
N GLN A 74 15.79 -7.17 13.50
CA GLN A 74 16.67 -7.99 12.67
C GLN A 74 17.23 -7.24 11.45
N ALA A 75 16.57 -6.15 11.01
CA ALA A 75 17.06 -5.31 9.92
C ALA A 75 18.23 -4.41 10.34
N GLY A 76 18.52 -4.28 11.64
CA GLY A 76 19.64 -3.50 12.14
C GLY A 76 19.51 -1.99 11.93
N THR A 77 20.65 -1.34 11.79
CA THR A 77 20.85 0.10 11.67
C THR A 77 21.31 0.48 10.27
N TYR A 78 21.29 1.76 9.91
CA TYR A 78 21.84 2.19 8.62
C TYR A 78 23.32 1.82 8.45
N ALA A 79 24.09 1.73 9.53
CA ALA A 79 25.50 1.31 9.50
C ALA A 79 25.68 -0.11 8.92
N ASP A 80 24.70 -1.01 9.14
CA ASP A 80 24.74 -2.39 8.65
C ASP A 80 24.48 -2.48 7.13
N TRP A 81 23.81 -1.48 6.54
CA TRP A 81 23.43 -1.43 5.12
C TRP A 81 24.39 -0.62 4.25
N GLN A 82 24.98 0.43 4.82
CA GLN A 82 25.85 1.35 4.09
C GLN A 82 27.08 0.68 3.43
N PRO A 83 27.74 -0.36 4.01
CA PRO A 83 28.80 -1.10 3.32
C PRO A 83 28.34 -1.74 2.01
N ALA A 84 27.23 -2.49 2.04
CA ALA A 84 26.66 -3.13 0.86
C ALA A 84 26.23 -2.07 -0.18
N CYS A 85 25.69 -0.93 0.26
CA CYS A 85 25.37 0.16 -0.66
C CYS A 85 26.60 0.81 -1.31
N ARG A 86 27.73 0.91 -0.60
CA ARG A 86 29.00 1.36 -1.20
C ARG A 86 29.49 0.35 -2.24
N GLU A 87 29.53 -0.92 -1.89
CA GLU A 87 29.93 -1.99 -2.80
C GLU A 87 29.06 -2.02 -4.06
N PHE A 88 27.73 -1.93 -3.91
CA PHE A 88 26.79 -1.83 -5.03
C PHE A 88 27.07 -0.63 -5.96
N ASN A 89 27.42 0.52 -5.38
CA ASN A 89 27.76 1.71 -6.15
C ASN A 89 29.09 1.54 -6.89
N ASP A 90 30.04 0.83 -6.29
CA ASP A 90 31.38 0.58 -6.82
C ASP A 90 31.43 -0.57 -7.86
N LEU A 91 30.35 -1.33 -8.04
CA LEU A 91 30.23 -2.32 -9.11
C LEU A 91 30.44 -1.65 -10.48
N LYS A 92 31.49 -2.08 -11.20
CA LYS A 92 31.87 -1.56 -12.52
C LYS A 92 30.73 -1.66 -13.54
N ASP A 93 30.06 -2.81 -13.55
CA ASP A 93 28.91 -3.13 -14.38
C ASP A 93 27.86 -3.89 -13.55
N LYS A 94 26.61 -3.47 -13.69
CA LYS A 94 25.46 -4.02 -12.95
C LYS A 94 24.78 -5.12 -13.76
N THR A 95 25.56 -6.06 -14.27
CA THR A 95 25.06 -7.25 -14.96
C THR A 95 24.35 -8.18 -13.97
N THR A 96 23.46 -9.03 -14.47
CA THR A 96 22.72 -9.97 -13.60
C THR A 96 23.64 -10.91 -12.83
N GLU A 97 24.78 -11.32 -13.41
CA GLU A 97 25.79 -12.14 -12.74
C GLU A 97 26.44 -11.39 -11.58
N ASN A 98 27.00 -10.19 -11.82
CA ASN A 98 27.64 -9.41 -10.77
C ASN A 98 26.67 -9.00 -9.65
N LEU A 99 25.43 -8.66 -10.00
CA LEU A 99 24.40 -8.33 -9.03
C LEU A 99 24.01 -9.54 -8.17
N ARG A 100 23.95 -10.73 -8.78
CA ARG A 100 23.70 -11.97 -8.06
C ARG A 100 24.82 -12.25 -7.08
N ASP A 101 26.07 -12.20 -7.53
CA ASP A 101 27.25 -12.39 -6.67
C ASP A 101 27.29 -11.37 -5.53
N PHE A 102 26.99 -10.10 -5.81
CA PHE A 102 26.87 -9.04 -4.81
C PHE A 102 25.80 -9.40 -3.75
N LEU A 103 24.60 -9.80 -4.18
CA LEU A 103 23.49 -10.13 -3.28
C LEU A 103 23.79 -11.36 -2.44
N GLU A 104 24.36 -12.39 -3.07
CA GLU A 104 24.76 -13.62 -2.40
C GLU A 104 25.90 -13.40 -1.41
N THR A 105 26.79 -12.45 -1.68
CA THR A 105 27.90 -12.08 -0.77
C THR A 105 27.42 -11.27 0.42
N ASN A 106 26.53 -10.30 0.20
CA ASN A 106 26.20 -9.27 1.19
C ASN A 106 24.97 -9.59 2.03
N PHE A 107 24.09 -10.48 1.58
CA PHE A 107 22.81 -10.73 2.24
C PHE A 107 22.61 -12.18 2.65
N THR A 108 21.68 -12.40 3.58
CA THR A 108 21.13 -13.70 3.94
C THR A 108 19.61 -13.64 3.76
N PRO A 109 19.00 -14.59 3.01
CA PRO A 109 17.56 -14.63 2.89
C PRO A 109 16.92 -15.28 4.13
N TYR A 110 15.75 -14.75 4.52
CA TYR A 110 14.94 -15.28 5.61
C TYR A 110 13.50 -15.44 5.13
N ALA A 111 12.99 -16.68 5.15
CA ALA A 111 11.59 -16.97 4.87
C ALA A 111 10.71 -16.32 5.95
N VAL A 112 9.66 -15.62 5.52
CA VAL A 112 8.70 -15.02 6.45
C VAL A 112 7.60 -16.00 6.78
N TRP A 113 7.39 -16.24 8.08
CA TRP A 113 6.33 -17.11 8.59
C TRP A 113 5.46 -16.36 9.59
N LEU A 114 4.16 -16.63 9.54
CA LEU A 114 3.16 -16.20 10.51
C LEU A 114 2.58 -17.45 11.19
N GLY A 115 3.09 -17.78 12.38
CA GLY A 115 2.84 -19.07 13.02
C GLY A 115 3.26 -20.24 12.13
N LYS A 116 2.28 -21.02 11.65
CA LYS A 116 2.48 -22.17 10.74
C LYS A 116 2.29 -21.84 9.27
N GLN A 117 1.91 -20.61 8.91
CA GLN A 117 1.68 -20.19 7.53
C GLN A 117 2.90 -19.44 7.00
N ASN A 118 3.29 -19.69 5.76
CA ASN A 118 4.29 -18.90 5.04
C ASN A 118 3.73 -18.27 3.76
N ALA A 119 2.42 -18.40 3.53
CA ALA A 119 1.77 -17.89 2.35
C ALA A 119 0.70 -16.86 2.73
N GLY A 120 0.57 -15.83 1.92
CA GLY A 120 -0.38 -14.74 2.10
C GLY A 120 -0.78 -14.11 0.78
N LEU A 121 -1.33 -12.89 0.86
CA LEU A 121 -1.99 -12.25 -0.27
C LEU A 121 -1.14 -11.15 -0.90
N PHE A 122 -0.96 -11.25 -2.21
CA PHE A 122 -0.27 -10.26 -3.04
C PHE A 122 -1.24 -9.67 -4.05
N THR A 123 -1.25 -8.35 -4.13
CA THR A 123 -2.06 -7.58 -5.09
C THR A 123 -1.14 -6.79 -6.01
N GLY A 124 -1.69 -6.05 -6.96
CA GLY A 124 -0.94 -5.10 -7.77
C GLY A 124 -1.59 -3.72 -7.81
N TYR A 125 -0.75 -2.70 -7.98
CA TYR A 125 -1.15 -1.31 -8.18
C TYR A 125 -0.31 -0.66 -9.30
N TYR A 126 -0.75 0.49 -9.80
CA TYR A 126 -0.18 1.15 -10.98
C TYR A 126 -0.44 2.66 -10.95
N GLU A 127 0.23 3.45 -11.81
CA GLU A 127 -0.17 4.84 -12.04
C GLU A 127 -1.40 4.89 -12.94
N ALA A 128 -2.49 5.48 -12.43
CA ALA A 128 -3.74 5.61 -13.17
C ALA A 128 -3.58 6.56 -14.38
N SER A 129 -4.22 6.24 -15.50
CA SER A 129 -4.33 7.14 -16.65
C SER A 129 -5.63 7.95 -16.55
N LEU A 130 -5.55 9.26 -16.75
CA LEU A 130 -6.65 10.21 -16.65
C LEU A 130 -6.69 11.13 -17.86
N SER A 131 -7.87 11.62 -18.22
CA SER A 131 -8.04 12.76 -19.13
C SER A 131 -8.40 14.01 -18.32
N GLY A 132 -7.78 15.14 -18.61
CA GLY A 132 -7.99 16.33 -17.79
C GLY A 132 -7.78 17.68 -18.44
N SER A 133 -7.96 18.72 -17.63
CA SER A 133 -7.73 20.12 -17.95
C SER A 133 -7.28 20.89 -16.72
N LYS A 134 -6.39 21.87 -16.91
CA LYS A 134 -5.96 22.81 -15.86
C LYS A 134 -7.08 23.80 -15.47
N THR A 135 -8.04 24.01 -16.36
CA THR A 135 -9.20 24.88 -16.15
C THR A 135 -10.49 24.08 -16.15
N ARG A 136 -11.43 24.44 -15.28
CA ARG A 136 -12.75 23.82 -15.22
C ARG A 136 -13.53 24.10 -16.49
N GLN A 137 -13.88 23.05 -17.23
CA GLN A 137 -14.69 23.13 -18.45
C GLN A 137 -15.27 21.75 -18.74
N GLU A 138 -16.41 21.65 -19.42
CA GLU A 138 -16.92 20.33 -19.84
C GLU A 138 -15.93 19.63 -20.80
N PRO A 139 -15.69 18.31 -20.66
CA PRO A 139 -16.21 17.40 -19.62
C PRO A 139 -15.40 17.40 -18.31
N TYR A 140 -14.26 18.10 -18.25
CA TYR A 140 -13.35 18.19 -17.09
C TYR A 140 -13.91 19.05 -15.94
N ILE A 141 -14.81 18.45 -15.16
CA ILE A 141 -15.51 19.12 -14.05
C ILE A 141 -15.27 18.47 -12.69
N ILE A 142 -14.50 17.39 -12.61
CA ILE A 142 -14.19 16.69 -11.37
C ILE A 142 -12.83 17.15 -10.84
N PRO A 143 -12.73 17.80 -9.66
CA PRO A 143 -11.46 18.31 -9.17
C PRO A 143 -10.62 17.21 -8.49
N LEU A 144 -9.32 17.18 -8.79
CA LEU A 144 -8.31 16.58 -7.92
C LEU A 144 -7.59 17.69 -7.18
N TYR A 145 -7.46 17.57 -5.85
CA TYR A 145 -6.96 18.65 -5.01
C TYR A 145 -5.49 18.49 -4.63
N LYS A 146 -4.79 19.62 -4.56
CA LYS A 146 -3.53 19.79 -3.84
C LYS A 146 -3.74 19.57 -2.36
N ARG A 147 -2.66 19.21 -1.66
CA ARG A 147 -2.66 19.17 -0.20
C ARG A 147 -2.98 20.57 0.37
N PRO A 148 -3.98 20.68 1.27
CA PRO A 148 -4.26 21.91 2.00
C PRO A 148 -3.13 22.27 2.98
N ASP A 149 -2.89 23.56 3.16
CA ASP A 149 -1.80 24.05 4.02
C ASP A 149 -2.10 23.81 5.52
N ASP A 150 -3.38 23.67 5.88
CA ASP A 150 -3.83 23.41 7.24
C ASP A 150 -3.99 21.91 7.57
N LEU A 151 -3.68 21.02 6.61
CA LEU A 151 -3.67 19.58 6.83
C LEU A 151 -2.41 19.17 7.60
N VAL A 152 -2.61 18.78 8.86
CA VAL A 152 -1.60 18.25 9.76
C VAL A 152 -1.68 16.74 9.78
N MET A 153 -0.64 16.06 9.30
CA MET A 153 -0.46 14.61 9.47
C MET A 153 0.46 14.37 10.66
N VAL A 154 0.06 13.47 11.57
CA VAL A 154 0.76 13.23 12.83
C VAL A 154 1.25 11.79 12.88
N ASP A 155 2.55 11.62 13.13
CA ASP A 155 3.14 10.34 13.52
C ASP A 155 3.06 10.22 15.05
N LEU A 156 2.18 9.35 15.53
CA LEU A 156 1.91 9.23 16.96
C LEU A 156 3.10 8.64 17.72
N GLY A 157 3.99 7.92 17.03
CA GLY A 157 5.22 7.38 17.60
C GLY A 157 6.22 8.45 18.07
N LEU A 158 6.08 9.69 17.60
CA LEU A 158 6.87 10.82 18.09
C LEU A 158 6.48 11.26 19.51
N PHE A 159 5.26 10.92 19.94
CA PHE A 159 4.72 11.31 21.23
C PHE A 159 4.89 10.20 22.27
N ARG A 160 4.69 8.94 21.88
CA ARG A 160 4.76 7.78 22.76
C ARG A 160 5.21 6.54 22.01
N GLU A 161 6.03 5.73 22.68
CA GLU A 161 6.61 4.50 22.12
C GLU A 161 5.51 3.50 21.71
N GLU A 162 4.49 3.33 22.53
CA GLU A 162 3.37 2.41 22.32
C GLU A 162 2.47 2.78 21.13
N LEU A 163 2.62 4.00 20.58
CA LEU A 163 1.87 4.47 19.40
C LEU A 163 2.70 4.44 18.11
N LYS A 164 3.92 3.87 18.14
CA LYS A 164 4.77 3.75 16.95
C LYS A 164 4.03 3.03 15.83
N GLY A 165 4.13 3.61 14.63
CA GLY A 165 3.46 3.11 13.42
C GLY A 165 2.03 3.60 13.24
N LEU A 166 1.37 4.14 14.27
CA LEU A 166 0.05 4.74 14.16
C LEU A 166 0.14 6.18 13.66
N ARG A 167 -0.80 6.56 12.80
CA ARG A 167 -0.88 7.88 12.18
C ARG A 167 -2.31 8.38 12.18
N ILE A 168 -2.47 9.68 12.38
CA ILE A 168 -3.74 10.40 12.22
C ILE A 168 -3.51 11.64 11.36
N ALA A 169 -4.59 12.22 10.84
CA ALA A 169 -4.53 13.54 10.24
C ALA A 169 -5.72 14.40 10.65
N GLY A 170 -5.51 15.70 10.61
CA GLY A 170 -6.49 16.68 11.07
C GLY A 170 -6.07 18.10 10.73
N ARG A 171 -6.77 19.06 11.33
CA ARG A 171 -6.45 20.48 11.26
C ARG A 171 -6.54 21.11 12.64
N VAL A 172 -5.78 22.16 12.87
CA VAL A 172 -5.82 22.89 14.15
C VAL A 172 -6.97 23.89 14.12
N LYS A 173 -7.92 23.77 15.05
CA LYS A 173 -9.00 24.75 15.29
C LYS A 173 -9.00 25.13 16.77
N ASN A 174 -8.84 26.43 17.05
CA ASN A 174 -8.83 26.97 18.42
C ASN A 174 -7.87 26.22 19.35
N GLY A 175 -6.66 25.91 18.85
CA GLY A 175 -5.64 25.17 19.60
C GLY A 175 -5.84 23.65 19.69
N ASN A 176 -6.94 23.10 19.16
CA ASN A 176 -7.21 21.66 19.16
C ASN A 176 -6.97 21.04 17.78
N LEU A 177 -6.32 19.89 17.74
CA LEU A 177 -6.27 19.06 16.53
C LEU A 177 -7.61 18.34 16.39
N VAL A 178 -8.36 18.65 15.33
CA VAL A 178 -9.65 18.00 15.01
C VAL A 178 -9.52 17.19 13.71
N PRO A 179 -10.32 16.11 13.53
CA PRO A 179 -10.30 15.33 12.29
C PRO A 179 -10.53 16.21 11.06
N TYR A 180 -9.87 15.87 9.97
CA TYR A 180 -10.07 16.53 8.68
C TYR A 180 -11.40 16.07 8.04
N GLU A 181 -11.89 16.82 7.05
CA GLU A 181 -13.13 16.50 6.36
C GLU A 181 -13.07 15.11 5.68
N THR A 182 -14.19 14.38 5.72
CA THR A 182 -14.38 13.09 5.02
C THR A 182 -14.42 13.29 3.50
N ARG A 183 -14.23 12.20 2.74
CA ARG A 183 -14.44 12.20 1.28
C ARG A 183 -15.74 12.90 0.88
N GLU A 184 -16.86 12.48 1.46
CA GLU A 184 -18.18 13.02 1.14
C GLU A 184 -18.23 14.54 1.31
N GLN A 185 -17.67 15.05 2.42
CA GLN A 185 -17.61 16.48 2.69
C GLN A 185 -16.72 17.22 1.67
N ILE A 186 -15.59 16.64 1.28
CA ILE A 186 -14.64 17.20 0.30
C ILE A 186 -15.27 17.26 -1.11
N VAL A 187 -15.91 16.17 -1.55
CA VAL A 187 -16.45 16.06 -2.93
C VAL A 187 -17.84 16.67 -3.10
N SER A 188 -18.50 17.10 -2.02
CA SER A 188 -19.84 17.70 -2.05
C SER A 188 -19.94 19.03 -2.82
N GLY A 189 -18.80 19.64 -3.19
CA GLY A 189 -18.72 20.93 -3.87
C GLY A 189 -18.75 22.16 -2.95
N ASN A 190 -19.02 21.98 -1.65
CA ASN A 190 -19.06 23.05 -0.65
C ASN A 190 -17.78 23.15 0.20
N TRP A 191 -16.75 22.36 -0.13
CA TRP A 191 -15.50 22.36 0.61
C TRP A 191 -14.73 23.68 0.36
N PRO A 192 -14.30 24.43 1.40
CA PRO A 192 -13.81 25.81 1.27
C PRO A 192 -12.35 25.91 0.75
N HIS A 193 -11.92 24.97 -0.09
CA HIS A 193 -10.56 24.87 -0.63
C HIS A 193 -10.55 24.75 -2.16
N ASN A 194 -11.47 25.45 -2.84
CA ASN A 194 -11.52 25.50 -4.29
C ASN A 194 -10.26 26.12 -4.92
N ASP A 195 -9.50 26.92 -4.15
CA ASP A 195 -8.17 27.43 -4.52
C ASP A 195 -7.10 26.32 -4.60
N LYS A 196 -7.37 25.14 -4.03
CA LYS A 196 -6.46 24.00 -4.00
C LYS A 196 -6.69 23.02 -5.15
N VAL A 197 -7.56 23.29 -6.13
CA VAL A 197 -7.68 22.38 -7.27
C VAL A 197 -6.34 22.30 -8.02
N LEU A 198 -5.82 21.08 -8.19
CA LEU A 198 -4.60 20.79 -8.95
C LEU A 198 -4.92 20.66 -10.43
N VAL A 199 -5.92 19.85 -10.75
CA VAL A 199 -6.37 19.56 -12.11
C VAL A 199 -7.85 19.15 -12.07
N TRP A 200 -8.54 19.33 -13.19
CA TRP A 200 -9.90 18.82 -13.39
C TRP A 200 -9.86 17.61 -14.31
N VAL A 201 -10.58 16.55 -13.97
CA VAL A 201 -10.73 15.33 -14.77
C VAL A 201 -12.19 15.13 -15.17
N ASP A 202 -12.42 14.27 -16.14
CA ASP A 202 -13.74 14.04 -16.75
C ASP A 202 -14.57 12.96 -16.05
N ASP A 203 -13.92 12.00 -15.37
CA ASP A 203 -14.60 10.87 -14.75
C ASP A 203 -14.39 10.80 -13.22
N PRO A 204 -15.46 10.78 -12.40
CA PRO A 204 -15.36 10.71 -10.94
C PRO A 204 -14.92 9.33 -10.41
N VAL A 205 -15.18 8.26 -11.15
CA VAL A 205 -14.70 6.91 -10.82
C VAL A 205 -13.19 6.83 -11.05
N ASP A 206 -12.67 7.38 -12.14
CA ASP A 206 -11.23 7.44 -12.38
C ASP A 206 -10.49 8.33 -11.37
N ALA A 207 -11.08 9.47 -11.00
CA ALA A 207 -10.60 10.29 -9.89
C ALA A 207 -10.49 9.46 -8.59
N PHE A 208 -11.56 8.75 -8.23
CA PHE A 208 -11.60 7.91 -7.04
C PHE A 208 -10.57 6.77 -7.07
N TYR A 209 -10.40 6.10 -8.20
CA TYR A 209 -9.38 5.05 -8.32
C TYR A 209 -7.96 5.60 -8.31
N THR A 210 -7.73 6.79 -8.86
CA THR A 210 -6.43 7.47 -8.74
C THR A 210 -6.08 7.75 -7.29
N GLU A 211 -7.06 8.12 -6.46
CA GLU A 211 -6.85 8.23 -5.00
C GLU A 211 -6.51 6.90 -4.33
N ILE A 212 -7.06 5.79 -4.79
CA ILE A 212 -6.70 4.45 -4.29
C ILE A 212 -5.28 4.06 -4.73
N GLN A 213 -4.91 4.35 -5.99
CA GLN A 213 -3.58 4.07 -6.51
C GLN A 213 -2.50 4.99 -5.91
N GLY A 214 -2.86 6.22 -5.54
CA GLY A 214 -1.97 7.22 -4.97
C GLY A 214 -1.19 8.07 -6.00
N SER A 215 -1.27 7.74 -7.28
CA SER A 215 -0.60 8.45 -8.37
C SER A 215 -1.29 8.24 -9.72
N GLY A 216 -1.07 9.17 -10.66
CA GLY A 216 -1.59 9.07 -12.01
C GLY A 216 -0.92 10.00 -13.02
N ILE A 217 -1.23 9.78 -14.29
CA ILE A 217 -0.79 10.58 -15.44
C ILE A 217 -2.05 11.17 -16.09
N VAL A 218 -2.12 12.48 -16.11
CA VAL A 218 -3.23 13.24 -16.69
C VAL A 218 -2.83 13.71 -18.09
N GLY A 219 -3.49 13.17 -19.11
CA GLY A 219 -3.36 13.63 -20.49
C GLY A 219 -4.25 14.85 -20.75
N PHE A 220 -3.68 15.85 -21.43
CA PHE A 220 -4.40 17.05 -21.87
C PHE A 220 -4.73 17.00 -23.36
N ALA A 221 -5.71 17.81 -23.78
CA ALA A 221 -6.16 17.87 -25.18
C ALA A 221 -5.08 18.34 -26.17
N ASP A 222 -4.03 19.03 -25.71
CA ASP A 222 -2.89 19.45 -26.52
C ASP A 222 -1.81 18.35 -26.67
N GLY A 223 -2.04 17.18 -26.08
CA GLY A 223 -1.11 16.05 -26.08
C GLY A 223 -0.02 16.13 -25.01
N SER A 224 -0.01 17.18 -24.18
CA SER A 224 0.87 17.24 -23.02
C SER A 224 0.34 16.38 -21.86
N GLU A 225 1.23 16.01 -20.94
CA GLU A 225 0.88 15.21 -19.77
C GLU A 225 1.31 15.90 -18.46
N MET A 226 0.53 15.69 -17.40
CA MET A 226 0.89 16.03 -16.03
C MET A 226 0.88 14.77 -15.19
N ARG A 227 2.03 14.41 -14.61
CA ARG A 227 2.10 13.34 -13.62
C ARG A 227 1.79 13.91 -12.23
N ILE A 228 0.91 13.23 -11.51
CA ILE A 228 0.49 13.58 -10.15
C ILE A 228 0.83 12.44 -9.19
N GLY A 229 1.26 12.80 -7.98
CA GLY A 229 1.60 11.84 -6.93
C GLY A 229 1.04 12.25 -5.58
N TYR A 230 1.00 11.30 -4.64
CA TYR A 230 0.52 11.49 -3.28
C TYR A 230 1.25 12.64 -2.57
N ALA A 231 0.47 13.56 -1.98
CA ALA A 231 0.98 14.67 -1.16
C ALA A 231 0.46 14.64 0.29
N GLY A 232 -0.59 13.86 0.57
CA GLY A 232 -1.19 13.71 1.89
C GLY A 232 -2.55 13.03 1.82
N GLN A 233 -3.13 12.74 2.97
CA GLN A 233 -4.50 12.21 3.08
C GLN A 233 -5.22 12.80 4.29
N ASN A 234 -6.55 12.78 4.27
CA ASN A 234 -7.40 13.33 5.32
C ASN A 234 -7.39 12.54 6.65
N GLY A 235 -6.67 11.41 6.71
CA GLY A 235 -6.45 10.62 7.93
C GLY A 235 -7.56 9.64 8.29
N HIS A 236 -8.66 9.60 7.54
CA HIS A 236 -9.71 8.60 7.72
C HIS A 236 -9.25 7.23 7.21
N PRO A 237 -9.68 6.13 7.85
CA PRO A 237 -9.33 4.79 7.40
C PRO A 237 -9.95 4.50 6.02
N TYR A 238 -9.23 3.71 5.23
CA TYR A 238 -9.71 3.22 3.95
C TYR A 238 -10.84 2.19 4.14
N THR A 239 -11.94 2.37 3.43
CA THR A 239 -13.02 1.38 3.31
C THR A 239 -13.03 0.79 1.90
N ALA A 240 -12.93 -0.54 1.80
CA ALA A 240 -13.03 -1.22 0.51
C ALA A 240 -14.50 -1.24 0.02
N ILE A 241 -14.82 -0.43 -0.98
CA ILE A 241 -16.19 -0.29 -1.52
C ILE A 241 -16.74 -1.60 -2.12
N GLY A 242 -15.87 -2.52 -2.54
CA GLY A 242 -16.29 -3.86 -2.96
C GLY A 242 -16.99 -4.65 -1.84
N ARG A 243 -16.61 -4.42 -0.57
CA ARG A 243 -17.30 -5.05 0.59
C ARG A 243 -18.71 -4.50 0.75
N GLU A 244 -18.89 -3.20 0.51
CA GLU A 244 -20.21 -2.55 0.56
C GLU A 244 -21.12 -3.09 -0.56
N LEU A 245 -20.59 -3.20 -1.78
CA LEU A 245 -21.33 -3.77 -2.91
C LEU A 245 -21.75 -5.23 -2.66
N ILE A 246 -20.91 -6.02 -1.98
CA ILE A 246 -21.28 -7.37 -1.55
C ILE A 246 -22.36 -7.33 -0.46
N ALA A 247 -22.22 -6.47 0.54
CA ALA A 247 -23.20 -6.33 1.62
C ALA A 247 -24.59 -5.94 1.11
N ARG A 248 -24.65 -5.14 0.04
CA ARG A 248 -25.89 -4.74 -0.65
C ARG A 248 -26.42 -5.78 -1.65
N GLY A 249 -25.70 -6.89 -1.87
CA GLY A 249 -26.08 -7.92 -2.84
C GLY A 249 -25.86 -7.52 -4.31
N SER A 250 -25.17 -6.42 -4.58
CA SER A 250 -24.84 -5.95 -5.93
C SER A 250 -23.73 -6.77 -6.60
N LEU A 251 -22.80 -7.30 -5.79
CA LEU A 251 -21.71 -8.17 -6.21
C LEU A 251 -21.58 -9.36 -5.25
N THR A 252 -20.83 -10.39 -5.64
CA THR A 252 -20.52 -11.55 -4.80
C THR A 252 -19.02 -11.61 -4.50
N LYS A 253 -18.61 -12.43 -3.52
CA LYS A 253 -17.19 -12.59 -3.17
C LYS A 253 -16.36 -13.17 -4.31
N GLU A 254 -17.01 -13.94 -5.18
CA GLU A 254 -16.40 -14.65 -6.30
C GLU A 254 -16.18 -13.73 -7.50
N ASN A 255 -17.04 -12.73 -7.69
CA ASN A 255 -17.00 -11.84 -8.86
C ASN A 255 -16.51 -10.42 -8.55
N VAL A 256 -16.24 -10.08 -7.28
CA VAL A 256 -15.72 -8.75 -6.92
C VAL A 256 -14.29 -8.59 -7.41
N SER A 257 -14.07 -7.61 -8.28
CA SER A 257 -12.77 -7.20 -8.81
C SER A 257 -12.79 -5.70 -9.07
N MET A 258 -11.63 -5.11 -9.34
CA MET A 258 -11.56 -3.70 -9.75
C MET A 258 -12.45 -3.44 -10.98
N GLN A 259 -12.42 -4.35 -11.95
CA GLN A 259 -13.18 -4.22 -13.20
C GLN A 259 -14.68 -4.36 -12.96
N SER A 260 -15.13 -5.32 -12.13
CA SER A 260 -16.56 -5.49 -11.87
C SER A 260 -17.13 -4.34 -11.03
N ILE A 261 -16.34 -3.77 -10.11
CA ILE A 261 -16.71 -2.55 -9.37
C ILE A 261 -16.79 -1.35 -10.30
N ARG A 262 -15.78 -1.11 -11.17
CA ARG A 262 -15.81 -0.02 -12.16
C ARG A 262 -17.04 -0.11 -13.07
N ALA A 263 -17.31 -1.30 -13.61
CA ALA A 263 -18.48 -1.55 -14.45
C ALA A 263 -19.79 -1.28 -13.70
N TRP A 264 -19.87 -1.68 -12.43
CA TRP A 264 -21.06 -1.42 -11.61
C TRP A 264 -21.25 0.09 -11.36
N LEU A 265 -20.19 0.83 -11.02
CA LEU A 265 -20.28 2.28 -10.79
C LEU A 265 -20.71 3.03 -12.05
N ALA A 266 -20.15 2.68 -13.21
CA ALA A 266 -20.51 3.26 -14.50
C ALA A 266 -21.98 2.98 -14.88
N ALA A 267 -22.49 1.78 -14.56
CA ALA A 267 -23.88 1.40 -14.82
C ALA A 267 -24.88 2.01 -13.82
N ASN A 268 -24.42 2.50 -12.66
CA ASN A 268 -25.27 3.00 -11.58
C ASN A 268 -24.85 4.42 -11.12
N PRO A 269 -24.82 5.44 -12.01
CA PRO A 269 -24.27 6.75 -11.70
C PRO A 269 -24.98 7.47 -10.54
N ALA A 270 -26.28 7.23 -10.35
CA ALA A 270 -27.06 7.80 -9.24
C ALA A 270 -26.61 7.28 -7.85
N GLN A 271 -26.06 6.07 -7.79
CA GLN A 271 -25.60 5.43 -6.55
C GLN A 271 -24.07 5.44 -6.41
N ALA A 272 -23.34 5.67 -7.51
CA ALA A 272 -21.89 5.62 -7.55
C ALA A 272 -21.24 6.53 -6.50
N THR A 273 -21.73 7.77 -6.37
CA THR A 273 -21.25 8.73 -5.36
C THR A 273 -21.44 8.21 -3.94
N GLU A 274 -22.63 7.68 -3.62
CA GLU A 274 -22.91 7.13 -2.29
C GLU A 274 -21.97 5.97 -1.94
N ILE A 275 -21.78 5.04 -2.88
CA ILE A 275 -20.89 3.89 -2.70
C ILE A 275 -19.44 4.34 -2.51
N MET A 276 -18.95 5.26 -3.35
CA MET A 276 -17.59 5.79 -3.22
C MET A 276 -17.38 6.54 -1.89
N ASN A 277 -18.41 7.24 -1.41
CA ASN A 277 -18.37 7.98 -0.14
C ASN A 277 -18.34 7.09 1.11
N THR A 278 -18.65 5.79 1.00
CA THR A 278 -18.42 4.84 2.11
C THR A 278 -16.93 4.72 2.47
N ASN A 279 -16.04 4.99 1.52
CA ASN A 279 -14.63 5.26 1.80
C ASN A 279 -14.46 6.71 2.25
N LYS A 280 -14.33 6.93 3.56
CA LYS A 280 -14.11 8.27 4.14
C LYS A 280 -12.73 8.84 3.83
N SER A 281 -11.76 8.00 3.48
CA SER A 281 -10.39 8.39 3.15
C SER A 281 -10.36 9.19 1.86
N TYR A 282 -9.63 10.31 1.83
CA TYR A 282 -9.41 11.16 0.65
C TYR A 282 -7.93 11.46 0.51
N VAL A 283 -7.40 11.31 -0.72
CA VAL A 283 -5.99 11.54 -1.04
C VAL A 283 -5.82 12.88 -1.76
N PHE A 284 -4.84 13.66 -1.31
CA PHE A 284 -4.41 14.90 -1.94
C PHE A 284 -3.14 14.68 -2.74
N PHE A 285 -2.98 15.45 -3.81
CA PHE A 285 -1.92 15.25 -4.79
C PHE A 285 -0.96 16.44 -4.88
N THR A 286 0.16 16.21 -5.53
CA THR A 286 1.05 17.24 -6.06
C THR A 286 1.45 16.85 -7.47
N GLU A 287 1.75 17.83 -8.31
CA GLU A 287 2.48 17.57 -9.54
C GLU A 287 3.86 17.01 -9.18
N ILE A 288 4.26 15.95 -9.88
CA ILE A 288 5.58 15.34 -9.73
C ILE A 288 6.33 15.40 -11.05
N LYS A 289 7.65 15.55 -10.97
CA LYS A 289 8.57 15.54 -12.11
C LYS A 289 9.51 14.35 -11.96
N GLY A 290 9.90 13.73 -13.07
CA GLY A 290 10.87 12.64 -13.08
C GLY A 290 10.29 11.29 -13.50
N GLU A 291 11.02 10.23 -13.19
CA GLU A 291 10.88 8.90 -13.83
C GLU A 291 9.66 8.10 -13.37
N GLY A 292 9.17 8.32 -12.14
CA GLY A 292 8.06 7.55 -11.56
C GLY A 292 7.40 8.26 -10.38
N PRO A 293 6.32 7.68 -9.83
CA PRO A 293 5.67 8.18 -8.62
C PRO A 293 6.59 7.96 -7.42
N LEU A 294 6.55 8.88 -6.47
CA LEU A 294 7.30 8.72 -5.23
C LEU A 294 6.54 7.77 -4.31
N GLY A 295 7.16 6.66 -3.92
CA GLY A 295 6.62 5.76 -2.92
C GLY A 295 6.64 6.37 -1.53
N GLY A 296 6.06 5.66 -0.56
CA GLY A 296 6.10 6.03 0.86
C GLY A 296 7.52 6.17 1.45
N GLU A 297 8.53 5.59 0.81
CA GLU A 297 9.96 5.81 1.13
C GLU A 297 10.46 7.22 0.74
N GLY A 298 9.74 7.94 -0.10
CA GLY A 298 10.10 9.27 -0.62
C GLY A 298 11.02 9.23 -1.84
N ILE A 299 11.11 8.08 -2.52
CA ILE A 299 11.94 7.86 -3.70
C ILE A 299 11.09 7.33 -4.88
N PRO A 300 11.54 7.49 -6.14
CA PRO A 300 10.81 7.00 -7.30
C PRO A 300 10.65 5.48 -7.30
N LEU A 301 9.44 5.01 -7.56
CA LEU A 301 9.10 3.60 -7.72
C LEU A 301 9.55 3.08 -9.08
N THR A 302 10.03 1.84 -9.09
CA THR A 302 10.48 1.12 -10.27
C THR A 302 9.46 0.03 -10.61
N PRO A 303 8.88 0.03 -11.82
CA PRO A 303 7.94 -0.99 -12.25
C PRO A 303 8.47 -2.41 -12.01
N GLU A 304 7.62 -3.25 -11.45
CA GLU A 304 7.83 -4.66 -11.12
C GLU A 304 9.01 -4.94 -10.16
N ARG A 305 9.61 -3.90 -9.57
CA ARG A 305 10.74 -3.98 -8.63
C ARG A 305 10.45 -3.25 -7.31
N SER A 306 9.47 -2.37 -7.28
CA SER A 306 8.97 -1.79 -6.03
C SER A 306 7.71 -2.50 -5.55
N MET A 307 7.60 -2.65 -4.24
CA MET A 307 6.46 -3.26 -3.59
C MET A 307 6.01 -2.41 -2.40
N ALA A 308 4.71 -2.24 -2.25
CA ALA A 308 4.11 -1.69 -1.04
C ALA A 308 4.06 -2.76 0.05
N ILE A 309 4.46 -2.38 1.26
CA ILE A 309 4.57 -3.25 2.43
C ILE A 309 3.84 -2.68 3.65
N ASP A 310 3.63 -3.52 4.66
CA ASP A 310 3.18 -3.05 5.98
C ASP A 310 4.35 -2.42 6.75
N ARG A 311 4.40 -1.09 6.73
CA ARG A 311 5.47 -0.29 7.37
C ARG A 311 5.49 -0.39 8.90
N SER A 312 4.44 -0.94 9.53
CA SER A 312 4.48 -1.22 10.97
C SER A 312 5.39 -2.42 11.29
N ILE A 313 5.58 -3.30 10.32
CA ILE A 313 6.36 -4.55 10.45
C ILE A 313 7.71 -4.42 9.77
N PHE A 314 7.73 -4.04 8.49
CA PHE A 314 8.95 -4.00 7.69
C PHE A 314 9.39 -2.55 7.45
N PRO A 315 10.68 -2.21 7.64
CA PRO A 315 11.22 -0.93 7.20
C PRO A 315 11.25 -0.81 5.67
N TYR A 316 11.26 0.43 5.20
CA TYR A 316 11.54 0.71 3.79
C TYR A 316 12.97 0.35 3.40
N GLY A 317 13.15 -0.04 2.15
CA GLY A 317 14.44 -0.36 1.55
C GLY A 317 14.88 -1.82 1.70
N LEU A 318 14.08 -2.67 2.38
CA LEU A 318 14.36 -4.10 2.44
C LEU A 318 14.16 -4.77 1.07
N PRO A 319 15.10 -5.61 0.59
CA PRO A 319 14.87 -6.48 -0.55
C PRO A 319 14.02 -7.69 -0.15
N PHE A 320 13.06 -8.04 -1.01
CA PHE A 320 12.14 -9.17 -0.86
C PHE A 320 12.23 -10.07 -2.09
N TRP A 321 12.57 -11.34 -1.90
CA TRP A 321 12.35 -12.35 -2.95
C TRP A 321 10.90 -12.79 -2.91
N LEU A 322 10.12 -12.45 -3.94
CA LEU A 322 8.71 -12.80 -4.04
C LEU A 322 8.51 -14.04 -4.91
N GLU A 323 7.74 -15.01 -4.41
CA GLU A 323 7.11 -16.06 -5.21
C GLU A 323 5.58 -15.93 -5.11
N ALA A 324 4.89 -15.60 -6.20
CA ALA A 324 3.43 -15.44 -6.21
C ALA A 324 2.80 -15.94 -7.50
N GLN A 325 1.54 -16.36 -7.46
CA GLN A 325 0.80 -16.74 -8.68
C GLN A 325 0.73 -15.58 -9.68
N HIS A 326 0.93 -15.83 -10.97
CA HIS A 326 0.82 -14.79 -11.99
C HIS A 326 -0.65 -14.37 -12.20
N PRO A 327 -0.98 -13.06 -12.22
CA PRO A 327 -2.36 -12.58 -12.19
C PRO A 327 -3.19 -12.94 -13.44
N LEU A 328 -2.52 -13.13 -14.58
CA LEU A 328 -3.17 -13.41 -15.87
C LEU A 328 -3.06 -14.86 -16.34
N ASP A 329 -2.20 -15.66 -15.69
CA ASP A 329 -1.93 -17.04 -16.09
C ASP A 329 -1.63 -17.87 -14.85
N GLN A 330 -2.64 -18.58 -14.35
CA GLN A 330 -2.53 -19.35 -13.11
C GLN A 330 -1.52 -20.50 -13.18
N THR A 331 -1.04 -20.87 -14.38
CA THR A 331 0.00 -21.88 -14.56
C THR A 331 1.41 -21.31 -14.37
N LYS A 332 1.54 -19.98 -14.38
CA LYS A 332 2.81 -19.26 -14.18
C LYS A 332 2.93 -18.69 -12.78
N THR A 333 4.18 -18.48 -12.36
CA THR A 333 4.53 -17.91 -11.07
C THR A 333 5.46 -16.72 -11.29
N ILE A 334 5.17 -15.60 -10.64
CA ILE A 334 6.08 -14.46 -10.50
C ILE A 334 7.14 -14.86 -9.48
N ARG A 335 8.40 -14.83 -9.91
CA ARG A 335 9.59 -15.05 -9.08
C ARG A 335 10.54 -13.90 -9.30
N ARG A 336 10.60 -12.97 -8.35
CA ARG A 336 11.27 -11.71 -8.58
C ARG A 336 11.78 -11.08 -7.30
N LEU A 337 12.99 -10.53 -7.35
CA LEU A 337 13.52 -9.68 -6.30
C LEU A 337 12.92 -8.27 -6.40
N MET A 338 12.30 -7.81 -5.32
CA MET A 338 11.66 -6.51 -5.20
C MET A 338 12.21 -5.76 -3.98
N ILE A 339 11.85 -4.50 -3.82
CA ILE A 339 12.20 -3.68 -2.67
C ILE A 339 10.94 -3.09 -2.07
N GLY A 340 10.83 -3.16 -0.74
CA GLY A 340 9.77 -2.46 0.00
C GLY A 340 10.00 -0.96 -0.02
N GLN A 341 9.49 -0.25 -1.03
CA GLN A 341 9.68 1.20 -1.22
C GLN A 341 8.40 2.01 -1.03
N ASP A 342 7.29 1.32 -0.76
CA ASP A 342 5.98 1.95 -0.62
C ASP A 342 5.13 1.36 0.51
N THR A 343 4.03 2.02 0.86
CA THR A 343 3.03 1.50 1.79
C THR A 343 1.63 1.95 1.36
N GLY A 344 0.62 1.13 1.64
CA GLY A 344 -0.78 1.47 1.36
C GLY A 344 -1.65 1.24 2.58
N GLY A 345 -2.74 2.00 2.72
CA GLY A 345 -3.68 1.86 3.84
C GLY A 345 -4.25 0.44 4.00
N ALA A 346 -4.44 -0.26 2.88
CA ALA A 346 -4.95 -1.64 2.81
C ALA A 346 -3.87 -2.73 2.93
N ILE A 347 -2.58 -2.34 2.99
CA ILE A 347 -1.45 -3.28 3.02
C ILE A 347 -1.07 -3.52 4.47
N ARG A 348 -1.70 -4.54 5.06
CA ARG A 348 -1.54 -4.91 6.48
C ARG A 348 -1.21 -6.38 6.64
N GLY A 349 -0.27 -6.67 7.55
CA GLY A 349 0.15 -8.02 7.92
C GLY A 349 1.52 -8.44 7.38
N ALA A 350 2.09 -9.47 8.01
CA ALA A 350 3.46 -9.91 7.79
C ALA A 350 3.71 -10.67 6.47
N ILE A 351 2.67 -11.19 5.81
CA ILE A 351 2.77 -11.87 4.51
C ILE A 351 1.75 -11.23 3.57
N ARG A 352 1.98 -9.95 3.29
CA ARG A 352 1.13 -9.08 2.45
C ARG A 352 2.04 -8.14 1.66
N GLY A 353 1.73 -7.92 0.40
CA GLY A 353 2.41 -6.92 -0.42
C GLY A 353 1.58 -6.48 -1.63
N ASP A 354 1.86 -5.29 -2.14
CA ASP A 354 1.26 -4.76 -3.37
C ASP A 354 2.36 -4.48 -4.39
N ILE A 355 2.33 -5.13 -5.55
CA ILE A 355 3.37 -4.97 -6.57
C ILE A 355 3.08 -3.73 -7.40
N PHE A 356 4.06 -2.84 -7.54
CA PHE A 356 3.94 -1.71 -8.46
C PHE A 356 4.19 -2.18 -9.89
N TRP A 357 3.20 -2.11 -10.77
CA TRP A 357 3.32 -2.58 -12.15
C TRP A 357 3.74 -1.48 -13.15
N GLY A 358 3.93 -0.25 -12.69
CA GLY A 358 4.23 0.89 -13.56
C GLY A 358 2.98 1.63 -14.02
N HIS A 359 2.95 2.05 -15.29
CA HIS A 359 1.84 2.83 -15.85
C HIS A 359 1.40 2.28 -17.21
N GLY A 360 0.21 2.70 -17.65
CA GLY A 360 -0.35 2.33 -18.94
C GLY A 360 -1.10 0.99 -18.98
N PRO A 361 -1.62 0.59 -20.15
CA PRO A 361 -2.60 -0.50 -20.26
C PRO A 361 -2.10 -1.85 -19.77
N GLU A 362 -0.82 -2.19 -20.01
CA GLU A 362 -0.25 -3.45 -19.54
C GLU A 362 -0.10 -3.47 -18.02
N ALA A 363 0.28 -2.35 -17.39
CA ALA A 363 0.36 -2.26 -15.93
C ALA A 363 -1.02 -2.46 -15.29
N GLU A 364 -2.05 -1.79 -15.83
CA GLU A 364 -3.43 -1.94 -15.36
C GLU A 364 -3.95 -3.38 -15.51
N LYS A 365 -3.65 -4.01 -16.65
CA LYS A 365 -4.05 -5.39 -16.95
C LYS A 365 -3.47 -6.38 -15.95
N HIS A 366 -2.22 -6.19 -15.52
CA HIS A 366 -1.60 -7.04 -14.50
C HIS A 366 -2.08 -6.69 -13.09
N ALA A 367 -2.13 -5.40 -12.74
CA ALA A 367 -2.47 -4.92 -11.40
C ALA A 367 -3.93 -5.20 -11.01
N GLY A 368 -4.88 -4.82 -11.87
CA GLY A 368 -6.31 -4.82 -11.58
C GLY A 368 -6.90 -6.16 -11.12
N PRO A 369 -6.64 -7.29 -11.79
CA PRO A 369 -7.14 -8.60 -11.37
C PRO A 369 -6.26 -9.28 -10.31
N MET A 370 -5.09 -8.71 -9.97
CA MET A 370 -4.12 -9.40 -9.13
C MET A 370 -4.64 -9.61 -7.71
N LYS A 371 -4.87 -10.89 -7.40
CA LYS A 371 -5.22 -11.40 -6.07
C LYS A 371 -4.51 -12.74 -5.89
N SER A 372 -3.20 -12.67 -5.83
CA SER A 372 -2.32 -13.83 -5.93
C SER A 372 -1.95 -14.34 -4.55
N GLN A 373 -2.11 -15.65 -4.34
CA GLN A 373 -1.46 -16.31 -3.22
C GLN A 373 0.04 -16.37 -3.49
N GLY A 374 0.85 -16.08 -2.49
CA GLY A 374 2.30 -16.11 -2.61
C GLY A 374 3.00 -16.16 -1.27
N ARG A 375 4.32 -16.13 -1.30
CA ARG A 375 5.22 -16.07 -0.15
C ARG A 375 6.44 -15.24 -0.48
N TYR A 376 7.12 -14.71 0.53
CA TYR A 376 8.38 -14.02 0.31
C TYR A 376 9.45 -14.35 1.35
N TRP A 377 10.68 -14.02 0.98
CA TRP A 377 11.84 -13.99 1.83
C TRP A 377 12.33 -12.55 1.92
N VAL A 378 12.74 -12.12 3.11
CA VAL A 378 13.47 -10.85 3.28
C VAL A 378 14.96 -11.12 3.19
N LEU A 379 15.71 -10.26 2.50
CA LEU A 379 17.16 -10.31 2.47
C LEU A 379 17.70 -9.30 3.48
N LEU A 380 18.45 -9.77 4.46
CA LEU A 380 19.06 -8.93 5.50
C LEU A 380 20.58 -8.94 5.35
N PRO A 381 21.29 -7.84 5.67
CA PRO A 381 22.74 -7.79 5.62
C PRO A 381 23.35 -8.92 6.44
N ARG A 382 24.43 -9.50 5.92
CA ARG A 382 25.26 -10.41 6.71
C ARG A 382 25.92 -9.61 7.84
N LYS A 383 25.93 -10.21 9.03
CA LYS A 383 26.59 -9.65 10.21
C LYS A 383 28.07 -10.01 10.25
#